data_AF-A0A1I4IPW8-F1
#
_entry.id   AF-A0A1I4IPW8-F1
#
_cell.length_a   1.000
_cell.length_b   1.000
_cell.length_c   1.000
_cell.angle_alpha   90.00
_cell.angle_beta   90.00
_cell.angle_gamma   90.00
#
_symmetry.space_group_name_H-M   'P 1'
#
loop_
_entity.id
_entity.type
_entity.pdbx_description
1 polymer ?
#
loop_
_entity_poly.entity_id
_entity_poly.type
_entity_poly.pdbx_seq_one_letter_code
_entity_poly.pdbx_strand_id
1 'polypeptide(L)'
;MSVAFALTLAAISTVQPHCSWDRPGVNPYTGSAAAALERYSDIPAEIRAELKRRIEQGQADDKVSIKRDSIGGKYAYEPAIRDMHFGRASVCRSVTRAKWSAERDEPGVVYCAKQHCILVPKICGNFSRVTRRAAPLAATVVIPPAPVARELGDGVKAKDLGLADAEPQEELTEEELQQLRERAPRLGAGGPLDTDPELVALGADEEGLRWINRGRNPFDPVGDHEFIPSAVPEAQTWAMLLAGLGLLGWAKRRAAKRA
;
A
#
# COMPACT_ATOMS: atom_id res chain seq x y z
N MET A 1 28.81 40.88 -42.29
CA MET A 1 28.15 39.57 -42.46
C MET A 1 27.82 39.07 -41.06
N SER A 2 26.54 39.15 -40.66
CA SER A 2 26.11 38.80 -39.30
C SER A 2 25.39 37.46 -39.35
N VAL A 3 25.96 36.44 -38.71
CA VAL A 3 25.36 35.11 -38.60
C VAL A 3 24.57 35.05 -37.30
N ALA A 4 23.24 35.02 -37.39
CA ALA A 4 22.38 34.74 -36.25
C ALA A 4 22.29 33.22 -36.05
N PHE A 5 22.79 32.72 -34.91
CA PHE A 5 22.58 31.36 -34.46
C PHE A 5 21.21 31.25 -33.77
N ALA A 6 20.25 30.60 -34.45
CA ALA A 6 18.99 30.21 -33.83
C ALA A 6 19.21 28.93 -33.01
N LEU A 7 19.16 29.05 -31.68
CA LEU A 7 19.14 27.91 -30.77
C LEU A 7 17.74 27.31 -30.74
N THR A 8 17.54 26.19 -31.44
CA THR A 8 16.33 25.37 -31.34
C THR A 8 16.40 24.53 -30.06
N LEU A 9 15.67 24.94 -29.01
CA LEU A 9 15.42 24.10 -27.84
C LEU A 9 14.50 22.93 -28.25
N ALA A 10 15.08 21.75 -28.46
CA ALA A 10 14.31 20.52 -28.56
C ALA A 10 13.78 20.16 -27.16
N ALA A 11 12.47 20.32 -26.94
CA ALA A 11 11.82 19.82 -25.74
C ALA A 11 11.87 18.29 -25.75
N ILE A 12 12.78 17.72 -24.97
CA ILE A 12 12.83 16.27 -24.73
C ILE A 12 11.67 15.95 -23.79
N SER A 13 10.50 15.64 -24.34
CA SER A 13 9.40 15.04 -23.60
C SER A 13 9.88 13.68 -23.10
N THR A 14 10.34 13.60 -21.85
CA THR A 14 10.60 12.31 -21.21
C THR A 14 9.27 11.58 -21.12
N VAL A 15 9.01 10.64 -22.04
CA VAL A 15 7.87 9.73 -21.94
C VAL A 15 8.12 8.87 -20.71
N GLN A 16 7.58 9.33 -19.59
CA GLN A 16 7.64 8.62 -18.31
C GLN A 16 6.91 7.28 -18.49
N PRO A 17 7.44 6.16 -18.00
CA PRO A 17 6.73 4.89 -18.05
C PRO A 17 5.49 5.00 -17.15
N HIS A 18 4.34 5.25 -17.77
CA HIS A 18 3.03 5.04 -17.16
C HIS A 18 2.75 3.54 -17.19
N CYS A 19 2.84 2.89 -16.03
CA CYS A 19 2.57 1.47 -15.94
C CYS A 19 1.09 1.25 -15.66
N SER A 20 0.53 0.23 -16.29
CA SER A 20 -0.82 -0.22 -15.97
C SER A 20 -0.77 -1.05 -14.69
N TRP A 21 -1.57 -0.68 -13.70
CA TRP A 21 -1.88 -1.52 -12.54
C TRP A 21 -3.31 -2.08 -12.67
N ASP A 22 -3.78 -2.29 -13.90
CA ASP A 22 -5.14 -2.75 -14.16
C ASP A 22 -5.39 -4.21 -13.73
N ARG A 23 -4.31 -4.98 -13.54
CA ARG A 23 -4.33 -6.37 -13.07
C ARG A 23 -3.41 -6.52 -11.84
N PRO A 24 -3.87 -6.11 -10.64
CA PRO A 24 -3.07 -6.29 -9.43
C PRO A 24 -2.74 -7.77 -9.21
N GLY A 25 -1.58 -8.04 -8.58
CA GLY A 25 -1.07 -9.39 -8.36
C GLY A 25 -0.23 -9.99 -9.49
N VAL A 26 -0.23 -9.42 -10.70
CA VAL A 26 0.54 -9.97 -11.84
C VAL A 26 2.06 -9.77 -11.67
N ASN A 27 2.48 -8.70 -11.01
CA ASN A 27 3.90 -8.40 -10.79
C ASN A 27 4.11 -7.89 -9.36
N PRO A 28 3.99 -8.77 -8.34
CA PRO A 28 4.14 -8.39 -6.95
C PRO A 28 5.57 -7.94 -6.66
N TYR A 29 5.73 -7.00 -5.74
CA TYR A 29 7.04 -6.59 -5.27
C TYR A 29 7.67 -7.70 -4.42
N THR A 30 8.90 -8.08 -4.76
CA THR A 30 9.62 -9.21 -4.13
C THR A 30 10.87 -8.79 -3.37
N GLY A 31 11.14 -7.49 -3.31
CA GLY A 31 12.23 -6.94 -2.50
C GLY A 31 11.82 -6.64 -1.05
N SER A 32 12.78 -6.17 -0.25
CA SER A 32 12.49 -5.73 1.12
C SER A 32 11.88 -4.33 1.16
N ALA A 33 11.18 -4.01 2.24
CA ALA A 33 10.67 -2.66 2.52
C ALA A 33 11.80 -1.62 2.55
N ALA A 34 12.92 -1.98 3.19
CA ALA A 34 14.12 -1.14 3.23
C ALA A 34 14.64 -0.84 1.82
N ALA A 35 14.74 -1.84 0.96
CA ALA A 35 15.20 -1.66 -0.42
C ALA A 35 14.24 -0.80 -1.25
N ALA A 36 12.92 -0.85 -0.98
CA ALA A 36 11.97 0.03 -1.63
C ALA A 36 12.16 1.48 -1.17
N LEU A 37 12.24 1.70 0.14
CA LEU A 37 12.40 3.04 0.71
C LEU A 37 13.71 3.70 0.28
N GLU A 38 14.82 2.97 0.16
CA GLU A 38 16.09 3.58 -0.27
C GLU A 38 16.08 4.13 -1.71
N ARG A 39 15.19 3.65 -2.60
CA ARG A 39 15.07 4.25 -3.96
C ARG A 39 14.32 5.59 -3.95
N TYR A 40 13.62 5.88 -2.87
CA TYR A 40 12.97 7.17 -2.64
C TYR A 40 13.98 8.19 -2.12
N SER A 41 14.93 8.57 -2.98
CA SER A 41 16.09 9.40 -2.61
C SER A 41 15.72 10.82 -2.17
N ASP A 42 14.56 11.33 -2.57
CA ASP A 42 14.00 12.62 -2.14
C ASP A 42 13.36 12.59 -0.74
N ILE A 43 13.09 11.40 -0.17
CA ILE A 43 12.63 11.30 1.22
C ILE A 43 13.85 11.42 2.13
N PRO A 44 13.88 12.36 3.09
CA PRO A 44 15.02 12.50 4.01
C PRO A 44 15.34 11.21 4.77
N ALA A 45 16.62 10.98 5.06
CA ALA A 45 17.08 9.72 5.65
C ALA A 45 16.40 9.39 6.99
N GLU A 46 16.15 10.40 7.82
CA GLU A 46 15.44 10.24 9.09
C GLU A 46 13.99 9.77 8.89
N ILE A 47 13.34 10.24 7.82
CA ILE A 47 11.98 9.85 7.47
C ILE A 47 11.95 8.44 6.90
N ARG A 48 12.94 8.06 6.09
CA ARG A 48 13.08 6.68 5.60
C ARG A 48 13.29 5.69 6.73
N ALA A 49 14.12 6.04 7.72
CA ALA A 49 14.36 5.21 8.89
C ALA A 49 13.09 4.98 9.71
N GLU A 50 12.30 6.03 9.95
CA GLU A 50 11.03 5.91 10.66
C GLU A 50 10.00 5.07 9.87
N LEU A 51 9.87 5.31 8.57
CA LEU A 51 8.99 4.50 7.71
C LEU A 51 9.41 3.03 7.72
N LYS A 52 10.71 2.74 7.62
CA LYS A 52 11.26 1.39 7.68
C LYS A 52 10.88 0.69 8.98
N ARG A 53 11.14 1.33 10.12
CA ARG A 53 10.79 0.80 11.46
C ARG A 53 9.30 0.48 11.56
N ARG A 54 8.43 1.41 11.14
CA ARG A 54 6.97 1.23 11.20
C ARG A 54 6.49 0.08 10.31
N ILE A 55 7.04 -0.04 9.10
CA ILE A 55 6.67 -1.11 8.17
C ILE A 55 7.11 -2.47 8.71
N GLU A 56 8.33 -2.58 9.23
CA GLU A 56 8.85 -3.81 9.85
C GLU A 56 8.03 -4.24 11.07
N GLN A 57 7.51 -3.27 11.84
CA GLN A 57 6.67 -3.52 13.02
C GLN A 57 5.18 -3.63 12.70
N GLY A 58 4.77 -3.52 11.43
CA GLY A 58 3.36 -3.55 11.03
C GLY A 58 2.51 -2.38 11.56
N GLN A 59 3.13 -1.29 11.99
CA GLN A 59 2.47 -0.11 12.59
C GLN A 59 1.90 0.81 11.49
N ALA A 60 0.85 0.34 10.82
CA ALA A 60 0.16 1.14 9.81
C ALA A 60 -0.63 2.29 10.43
N ASP A 61 -0.60 3.46 9.79
CA ASP A 61 -1.37 4.63 10.19
C ASP A 61 -2.84 4.54 9.71
N ASP A 62 -3.09 3.75 8.67
CA ASP A 62 -4.41 3.59 8.07
C ASP A 62 -4.58 2.24 7.36
N LYS A 63 -5.82 1.73 7.34
CA LYS A 63 -6.27 0.62 6.49
C LYS A 63 -7.15 1.22 5.42
N VAL A 64 -6.78 0.99 4.16
CA VAL A 64 -7.43 1.66 3.03
C VAL A 64 -8.12 0.69 2.07
N SER A 65 -9.19 1.18 1.46
CA SER A 65 -9.88 0.63 0.31
C SER A 65 -9.40 1.37 -0.94
N ILE A 66 -8.77 0.64 -1.85
CA ILE A 66 -8.21 1.18 -3.09
C ILE A 66 -9.23 0.88 -4.19
N LYS A 67 -9.83 1.91 -4.79
CA LYS A 67 -10.83 1.78 -5.86
C LYS A 67 -10.26 2.22 -7.21
N ARG A 68 -11.06 2.28 -8.27
CA ARG A 68 -10.62 2.77 -9.59
C ARG A 68 -10.08 4.21 -9.53
N ASP A 69 -10.82 5.09 -8.87
CA ASP A 69 -10.67 6.56 -8.92
C ASP A 69 -10.44 7.20 -7.56
N SER A 70 -10.31 6.38 -6.51
CA SER A 70 -10.22 6.86 -5.13
C SER A 70 -9.42 5.91 -4.25
N ILE A 71 -8.99 6.43 -3.11
CA ILE A 71 -8.39 5.67 -2.01
C ILE A 71 -9.12 6.15 -0.75
N GLY A 72 -9.95 5.27 -0.19
CA GLY A 72 -10.73 5.52 1.01
C GLY A 72 -10.07 4.93 2.25
N GLY A 73 -10.16 5.61 3.38
CA GLY A 73 -9.60 5.14 4.66
C GLY A 73 -9.99 6.10 5.78
N LYS A 74 -9.28 6.03 6.90
CA LYS A 74 -9.41 6.97 8.02
C LYS A 74 -9.11 8.41 7.58
N TYR A 75 -8.18 8.60 6.65
CA TYR A 75 -7.81 9.92 6.12
C TYR A 75 -8.22 10.08 4.65
N ALA A 76 -8.33 11.33 4.20
CA ALA A 76 -8.53 11.64 2.80
C ALA A 76 -7.20 11.54 2.02
N TYR A 77 -7.19 10.82 0.90
CA TYR A 77 -6.02 10.70 0.04
C TYR A 77 -6.33 11.20 -1.38
N GLU A 78 -5.30 11.67 -2.08
CA GLU A 78 -5.39 11.87 -3.52
C GLU A 78 -5.52 10.53 -4.25
N PRO A 79 -6.30 10.45 -5.33
CA PRO A 79 -6.36 9.26 -6.17
C PRO A 79 -5.05 8.90 -6.88
N ALA A 80 -4.11 9.84 -6.99
CA ALA A 80 -2.86 9.59 -7.70
C ALA A 80 -1.95 8.66 -6.89
N ILE A 81 -1.56 7.53 -7.51
CA ILE A 81 -0.55 6.62 -6.98
C ILE A 81 0.72 6.80 -7.81
N ARG A 82 1.82 7.12 -7.12
CA ARG A 82 3.09 7.50 -7.74
C ARG A 82 4.23 6.58 -7.34
N ASP A 83 5.23 6.52 -8.20
CA ASP A 83 6.49 5.81 -7.98
C ASP A 83 6.27 4.40 -7.43
N MET A 84 5.40 3.61 -8.07
CA MET A 84 5.06 2.27 -7.60
C MET A 84 6.17 1.28 -7.95
N HIS A 85 6.61 0.52 -6.95
CA HIS A 85 7.61 -0.52 -7.06
C HIS A 85 6.95 -1.88 -7.36
N PHE A 86 7.51 -2.60 -8.32
CA PHE A 86 7.04 -3.91 -8.79
C PHE A 86 8.20 -4.88 -8.94
N GLY A 87 7.91 -6.18 -8.82
CA GLY A 87 8.89 -7.24 -9.05
C GLY A 87 10.15 -7.05 -8.22
N ARG A 88 11.31 -7.32 -8.83
CA ARG A 88 12.61 -7.22 -8.15
C ARG A 88 13.13 -5.78 -8.05
N ALA A 89 12.91 -4.94 -9.05
CA ALA A 89 13.52 -3.61 -9.09
C ALA A 89 12.81 -2.56 -9.97
N SER A 90 11.64 -2.85 -10.53
CA SER A 90 10.98 -1.93 -11.45
C SER A 90 10.22 -0.85 -10.68
N VAL A 91 10.31 0.40 -11.15
CA VAL A 91 9.56 1.54 -10.58
C VAL A 91 8.83 2.26 -11.69
N CYS A 92 7.55 2.55 -11.47
CA CYS A 92 6.70 3.29 -12.39
C CYS A 92 6.29 4.62 -11.77
N ARG A 93 6.62 5.73 -12.42
CA ARG A 93 6.38 7.07 -11.87
C ARG A 93 4.90 7.32 -11.58
N SER A 94 4.02 6.77 -12.41
CA SER A 94 2.59 6.81 -12.20
C SER A 94 1.97 5.49 -12.63
N VAL A 95 0.94 5.07 -11.92
CA VAL A 95 0.15 3.89 -12.27
C VAL A 95 -1.30 4.28 -12.55
N THR A 96 -1.87 3.65 -13.57
CA THR A 96 -3.30 3.78 -13.87
C THR A 96 -4.07 2.58 -13.36
N ARG A 97 -5.31 2.84 -12.95
CA ARG A 97 -6.34 1.87 -12.56
C ARG A 97 -7.56 1.96 -13.49
N ALA A 98 -7.44 2.64 -14.63
CA ALA A 98 -8.57 3.02 -15.47
C ALA A 98 -9.41 1.83 -15.98
N LYS A 99 -8.83 0.62 -16.09
CA LYS A 99 -9.56 -0.57 -16.53
C LYS A 99 -10.14 -1.40 -15.39
N TRP A 100 -9.97 -1.00 -14.13
CA TRP A 100 -10.68 -1.64 -13.02
C TRP A 100 -12.19 -1.49 -13.22
N SER A 101 -13.04 -2.36 -12.68
CA SER A 101 -14.49 -2.08 -12.64
C SER A 101 -14.79 -0.98 -11.60
N ALA A 102 -16.01 -0.44 -11.58
CA ALA A 102 -16.38 0.57 -10.59
C ALA A 102 -16.55 -0.03 -9.19
N GLU A 103 -16.88 -1.32 -9.15
CA GLU A 103 -17.11 -2.13 -7.95
C GLU A 103 -15.81 -2.72 -7.40
N ARG A 104 -14.71 -2.65 -8.16
CA ARG A 104 -13.43 -3.22 -7.72
C ARG A 104 -12.87 -2.44 -6.54
N ASP A 105 -12.54 -3.20 -5.51
CA ASP A 105 -12.01 -2.70 -4.25
C ASP A 105 -10.86 -3.60 -3.79
N GLU A 106 -9.66 -3.04 -3.69
CA GLU A 106 -8.46 -3.75 -3.27
C GLU A 106 -8.02 -3.23 -1.89
N PRO A 107 -7.86 -4.10 -0.88
CA PRO A 107 -7.43 -3.64 0.44
C PRO A 107 -5.94 -3.31 0.47
N GLY A 108 -5.57 -2.31 1.26
CA GLY A 108 -4.19 -1.91 1.48
C GLY A 108 -3.98 -1.28 2.85
N VAL A 109 -2.72 -0.91 3.11
CA VAL A 109 -2.32 -0.16 4.31
C VAL A 109 -1.47 1.04 3.92
N VAL A 110 -1.53 2.10 4.72
CA VAL A 110 -0.72 3.30 4.53
C VAL A 110 0.15 3.55 5.77
N TYR A 111 1.42 3.83 5.52
CA TYR A 111 2.40 4.26 6.51
C TYR A 111 2.79 5.70 6.21
N CYS A 112 2.69 6.60 7.17
CA CYS A 112 3.05 8.00 7.00
C CYS A 112 4.11 8.42 8.02
N ALA A 113 5.09 9.19 7.55
CA ALA A 113 6.03 9.91 8.38
C ALA A 113 6.14 11.35 7.87
N LYS A 114 5.73 12.31 8.71
CA LYS A 114 5.46 13.70 8.32
C LYS A 114 4.51 13.75 7.10
N GLN A 115 5.00 14.27 5.98
CA GLN A 115 4.24 14.44 4.72
C GLN A 115 4.44 13.28 3.72
N HIS A 116 5.29 12.30 4.05
CA HIS A 116 5.58 11.18 3.15
C HIS A 116 4.74 9.97 3.55
N CYS A 117 3.82 9.57 2.67
CA CYS A 117 2.94 8.43 2.89
C CYS A 117 3.19 7.34 1.84
N ILE A 118 3.36 6.12 2.32
CA ILE A 118 3.62 4.91 1.54
C ILE A 118 2.40 4.00 1.61
N LEU A 119 1.80 3.71 0.46
CA LEU A 119 0.71 2.77 0.27
C LEU A 119 1.26 1.40 -0.11
N VAL A 120 0.81 0.37 0.59
CA VAL A 120 1.12 -1.04 0.33
C VAL A 120 -0.17 -1.85 0.16
N PRO A 121 -0.56 -2.25 -1.07
CA PRO A 121 -1.72 -3.10 -1.32
C PRO A 121 -1.47 -4.52 -0.81
N LYS A 122 -2.48 -5.15 -0.20
CA LYS A 122 -2.37 -6.51 0.34
C LYS A 122 -2.14 -7.58 -0.72
N ILE A 123 -2.76 -7.41 -1.90
CA ILE A 123 -2.73 -8.41 -2.97
C ILE A 123 -1.35 -8.61 -3.60
N CYS A 124 -0.47 -7.60 -3.57
CA CYS A 124 0.80 -7.66 -4.29
C CYS A 124 2.00 -7.06 -3.55
N GLY A 125 1.81 -6.45 -2.39
CA GLY A 125 2.90 -5.90 -1.58
C GLY A 125 3.67 -4.75 -2.25
N ASN A 126 3.12 -4.16 -3.31
CA ASN A 126 3.79 -3.09 -4.05
C ASN A 126 3.94 -1.85 -3.18
N PHE A 127 5.10 -1.20 -3.23
CA PHE A 127 5.34 0.04 -2.51
C PHE A 127 5.02 1.21 -3.42
N SER A 128 4.18 2.14 -2.98
CA SER A 128 3.85 3.31 -3.78
C SER A 128 3.65 4.54 -2.91
N ARG A 129 3.76 5.72 -3.51
CA ARG A 129 3.51 6.99 -2.82
C ARG A 129 2.08 7.43 -3.03
N VAL A 130 1.50 7.92 -1.95
CA VAL A 130 0.20 8.59 -1.94
C VAL A 130 0.30 9.91 -1.22
N THR A 131 -0.52 10.88 -1.63
CA THR A 131 -0.61 12.16 -0.95
C THR A 131 -1.80 12.11 -0.01
N ARG A 132 -1.58 12.32 1.29
CA ARG A 132 -2.67 12.58 2.24
C ARG A 132 -3.13 14.02 2.04
N ARG A 133 -4.43 14.23 1.79
CA ARG A 133 -5.01 15.57 1.72
C ARG A 133 -5.04 16.16 3.13
N ALA A 134 -4.64 17.43 3.24
CA ALA A 134 -4.92 18.17 4.45
C ALA A 134 -6.44 18.18 4.67
N ALA A 135 -6.88 18.02 5.92
CA ALA A 135 -8.24 18.38 6.25
C ALA A 135 -8.44 19.83 5.78
N PRO A 136 -9.55 20.15 5.09
CA PRO A 136 -9.83 21.55 4.81
C PRO A 136 -9.74 22.29 6.14
N LEU A 137 -8.85 23.29 6.22
CA LEU A 137 -8.88 24.24 7.32
C LEU A 137 -10.34 24.67 7.39
N ALA A 138 -11.01 24.35 8.50
CA ALA A 138 -12.41 24.67 8.67
C ALA A 138 -12.59 26.11 8.20
N ALA A 139 -13.38 26.30 7.14
CA ALA A 139 -13.66 27.62 6.62
C ALA A 139 -14.02 28.46 7.85
N THR A 140 -13.26 29.52 8.09
CA THR A 140 -13.54 30.46 9.17
C THR A 140 -15.02 30.77 9.08
N VAL A 141 -15.79 30.22 10.02
CA VAL A 141 -17.20 30.55 10.12
C VAL A 141 -17.18 32.05 10.36
N VAL A 142 -17.61 32.81 9.36
CA VAL A 142 -17.95 34.22 9.57
C VAL A 142 -19.14 34.16 10.51
N ILE A 143 -18.86 34.27 11.81
CA ILE A 143 -19.88 34.36 12.84
C ILE A 143 -20.66 35.63 12.51
N PRO A 144 -21.94 35.56 12.10
CA PRO A 144 -22.76 36.75 11.99
C PRO A 144 -22.80 37.43 13.38
N PRO A 145 -22.84 38.78 13.46
CA PRO A 145 -22.88 39.47 14.75
C PRO A 145 -24.02 38.90 15.60
N ALA A 146 -23.68 38.51 16.83
CA ALA A 146 -24.57 37.81 17.73
C ALA A 146 -25.88 38.60 17.93
N PRO A 147 -27.06 37.96 17.82
CA PRO A 147 -28.26 38.53 18.41
C PRO A 147 -28.07 38.59 19.93
N VAL A 148 -28.45 39.73 20.51
CA VAL A 148 -28.40 40.06 21.93
C VAL A 148 -28.82 38.85 22.77
N ALA A 149 -27.98 38.51 23.76
CA ALA A 149 -28.19 37.40 24.67
C ALA A 149 -29.61 37.43 25.27
N ARG A 150 -30.42 36.43 24.91
CA ARG A 150 -31.45 35.95 25.82
C ARG A 150 -30.73 35.05 26.82
N GLU A 151 -30.76 35.42 28.09
CA GLU A 151 -30.25 34.58 29.16
C GLU A 151 -30.88 33.19 29.06
N LEU A 152 -30.04 32.21 28.73
CA LEU A 152 -30.37 30.81 28.83
C LEU A 152 -30.24 30.48 30.32
N GLY A 153 -31.39 30.43 30.99
CA GLY A 153 -31.46 30.17 32.42
C GLY A 153 -30.67 28.94 32.84
N ASP A 154 -30.11 29.02 34.05
CA ASP A 154 -29.52 27.92 34.82
C ASP A 154 -30.32 26.63 34.63
N GLY A 155 -29.79 25.67 33.86
CA GLY A 155 -30.59 24.49 33.53
C GLY A 155 -29.88 23.27 32.99
N VAL A 156 -28.73 23.37 32.33
CA VAL A 156 -28.10 22.16 31.76
C VAL A 156 -27.07 21.60 32.73
N LYS A 157 -27.54 20.79 33.67
CA LYS A 157 -26.68 19.95 34.51
C LYS A 157 -26.14 18.78 33.68
N ALA A 158 -24.94 18.30 34.00
CA ALA A 158 -24.23 17.18 33.36
C ALA A 158 -25.05 15.87 33.21
N LYS A 159 -26.23 15.77 33.83
CA LYS A 159 -27.19 14.69 33.60
C LYS A 159 -27.84 14.72 32.21
N ASP A 160 -27.98 15.88 31.59
CA ASP A 160 -28.62 15.99 30.26
C ASP A 160 -27.73 15.54 29.09
N LEU A 161 -26.45 15.26 29.34
CA LEU A 161 -25.53 14.74 28.32
C LEU A 161 -25.29 13.22 28.42
N GLY A 162 -26.06 12.51 29.26
CA GLY A 162 -25.93 11.05 29.40
C GLY A 162 -24.55 10.56 29.88
N LEU A 163 -23.78 11.44 30.54
CA LEU A 163 -22.42 11.18 31.05
C LEU A 163 -22.39 10.89 32.55
N ALA A 164 -23.56 10.71 33.18
CA ALA A 164 -23.67 10.56 34.64
C ALA A 164 -23.44 9.13 35.17
N ASP A 165 -23.27 8.15 34.28
CA ASP A 165 -23.27 6.72 34.66
C ASP A 165 -21.91 6.02 34.41
N ALA A 166 -20.83 6.76 34.17
CA ALA A 166 -19.49 6.17 34.20
C ALA A 166 -19.12 5.95 35.67
N GLU A 167 -19.21 4.71 36.14
CA GLU A 167 -18.67 4.33 37.44
C GLU A 167 -17.19 4.74 37.50
N PRO A 168 -16.70 5.26 38.64
CA PRO A 168 -15.28 5.53 38.80
C PRO A 168 -14.52 4.26 38.47
N GLN A 169 -13.64 4.30 37.46
CA GLN A 169 -12.71 3.20 37.25
C GLN A 169 -11.86 3.12 38.52
N GLU A 170 -12.07 2.08 39.33
CA GLU A 170 -11.14 1.75 40.40
C GLU A 170 -9.76 1.60 39.74
N GLU A 171 -8.84 2.49 40.11
CA GLU A 171 -7.45 2.40 39.67
C GLU A 171 -6.93 1.04 40.13
N LEU A 172 -6.63 0.16 39.18
CA LEU A 172 -6.04 -1.14 39.50
C LEU A 172 -4.82 -0.92 40.37
N THR A 173 -4.75 -1.65 41.48
CA THR A 173 -3.59 -1.60 42.36
C THR A 173 -2.34 -2.02 41.58
N GLU A 174 -1.17 -1.48 41.92
CA GLU A 174 0.09 -1.85 41.28
C GLU A 174 0.33 -3.38 41.32
N GLU A 175 -0.14 -4.04 42.36
CA GLU A 175 -0.08 -5.49 42.52
C GLU A 175 -0.96 -6.23 41.49
N GLU A 176 -2.18 -5.77 41.22
CA GLU A 176 -3.05 -6.33 40.18
C GLU A 176 -2.51 -6.05 38.77
N LEU A 177 -1.93 -4.87 38.55
CA LEU A 177 -1.28 -4.51 37.30
C LEU A 177 -0.05 -5.40 37.03
N GLN A 178 0.66 -5.77 38.09
CA GLN A 178 1.81 -6.66 38.04
C GLN A 178 1.39 -8.12 37.80
N GLN A 179 0.31 -8.60 38.43
CA GLN A 179 -0.27 -9.92 38.15
C GLN A 179 -0.77 -10.04 36.70
N LEU A 180 -1.37 -8.98 36.14
CA LEU A 180 -1.78 -8.96 34.73
C LEU A 180 -0.58 -9.02 33.76
N ARG A 181 0.53 -8.36 34.09
CA ARG A 181 1.78 -8.46 33.33
C ARG A 181 2.43 -9.84 33.42
N GLU A 182 2.32 -10.51 34.57
CA GLU A 182 2.83 -11.87 34.77
C GLU A 182 1.96 -12.93 34.09
N ARG A 183 0.64 -12.70 34.01
CA ARG A 183 -0.32 -13.57 33.33
C ARG A 183 -0.39 -13.34 31.82
N ALA A 184 0.09 -12.20 31.33
CA ALA A 184 0.23 -11.95 29.90
C ALA A 184 1.18 -12.99 29.29
N PRO A 185 0.76 -13.74 28.25
CA PRO A 185 1.61 -14.75 27.65
C PRO A 185 2.89 -14.09 27.14
N ARG A 186 4.04 -14.62 27.58
CA ARG A 186 5.35 -14.25 27.01
C ARG A 186 5.35 -14.66 25.54
N LEU A 187 4.99 -13.74 24.65
CA LEU A 187 5.14 -13.85 23.21
C LEU A 187 6.65 -13.92 22.89
N GLY A 188 7.24 -15.10 23.08
CA GLY A 188 8.68 -15.29 22.93
C GLY A 188 9.24 -16.68 23.27
N ALA A 189 8.43 -17.66 23.64
CA ALA A 189 8.91 -19.03 23.85
C ALA A 189 8.12 -20.00 22.96
N GLY A 190 8.79 -20.51 21.92
CA GLY A 190 8.24 -21.52 21.02
C GLY A 190 8.03 -22.86 21.72
N GLY A 191 6.85 -23.04 22.30
CA GLY A 191 6.32 -24.34 22.72
C GLY A 191 5.07 -24.69 21.91
N PRO A 192 4.82 -25.97 21.63
CA PRO A 192 3.61 -26.40 20.93
C PRO A 192 2.45 -26.35 21.93
N LEU A 193 1.49 -25.46 21.70
CA LEU A 193 0.24 -25.44 22.43
C LEU A 193 -0.86 -25.97 21.51
N ASP A 194 -1.23 -27.22 21.79
CA ASP A 194 -2.46 -27.83 21.30
C ASP A 194 -3.66 -26.94 21.66
N THR A 195 -4.41 -26.56 20.62
CA THR A 195 -5.82 -26.16 20.61
C THR A 195 -6.35 -25.48 21.87
N ASP A 196 -6.23 -24.16 21.91
CA ASP A 196 -6.95 -23.31 22.86
C ASP A 196 -8.42 -23.15 22.38
N PRO A 197 -9.42 -23.70 23.10
CA PRO A 197 -10.81 -23.72 22.65
C PRO A 197 -11.49 -22.34 22.63
N GLU A 198 -10.88 -21.31 23.22
CA GLU A 198 -11.43 -19.95 23.25
C GLU A 198 -11.29 -19.20 21.91
N LEU A 199 -10.28 -19.55 21.10
CA LEU A 199 -10.04 -18.97 19.77
C LEU A 199 -11.06 -19.42 18.71
N VAL A 200 -11.68 -20.59 18.92
CA VAL A 200 -12.73 -21.12 18.03
C VAL A 200 -14.08 -20.44 18.30
N ALA A 201 -14.32 -19.93 19.51
CA ALA A 201 -15.58 -19.29 19.90
C ALA A 201 -15.78 -17.88 19.29
N LEU A 202 -14.72 -17.23 18.80
CA LEU A 202 -14.76 -15.90 18.20
C LEU A 202 -15.03 -15.90 16.68
N GLY A 203 -15.45 -17.04 16.11
CA GLY A 203 -15.85 -17.12 14.70
C GLY A 203 -14.68 -16.95 13.72
N ALA A 204 -13.44 -17.23 14.16
CA ALA A 204 -12.32 -17.37 13.26
C ALA A 204 -12.57 -18.61 12.38
N ASP A 205 -12.77 -18.39 11.09
CA ASP A 205 -12.81 -19.45 10.11
C ASP A 205 -11.47 -20.20 10.09
N GLU A 206 -11.50 -21.47 9.64
CA GLU A 206 -10.28 -22.29 9.56
C GLU A 206 -9.16 -21.64 8.72
N GLU A 207 -9.50 -20.70 7.82
CA GLU A 207 -8.53 -19.90 7.06
C GLU A 207 -7.78 -18.87 7.92
N GLY A 208 -8.46 -18.19 8.86
CA GLY A 208 -7.84 -17.28 9.81
C GLY A 208 -6.89 -18.00 10.79
N LEU A 209 -7.26 -19.19 11.23
CA LEU A 209 -6.43 -20.01 12.13
C LEU A 209 -5.23 -20.64 11.41
N ARG A 210 -5.35 -20.93 10.10
CA ARG A 210 -4.22 -21.39 9.27
C ARG A 210 -3.10 -20.36 9.11
N TRP A 211 -3.43 -19.07 9.17
CA TRP A 211 -2.46 -17.98 9.11
C TRP A 211 -1.72 -17.76 10.42
N ILE A 212 -2.37 -17.95 11.56
CA ILE A 212 -1.76 -17.78 12.89
C ILE A 212 -0.82 -18.95 13.21
N ASN A 213 -1.17 -20.17 12.82
CA ASN A 213 -0.40 -21.37 13.14
C ASN A 213 0.89 -21.58 12.31
N ARG A 214 1.05 -20.83 11.23
CA ARG A 214 2.33 -20.80 10.50
C ARG A 214 3.06 -19.56 10.98
N GLY A 215 3.84 -19.68 12.06
CA GLY A 215 4.69 -18.63 12.64
C GLY A 215 5.77 -18.08 11.70
N ARG A 216 5.37 -17.68 10.49
CA ARG A 216 6.17 -17.11 9.42
C ARG A 216 5.80 -15.63 9.36
N ASN A 217 6.72 -14.78 9.78
CA ASN A 217 6.59 -13.35 9.53
C ASN A 217 6.49 -13.14 8.00
N PRO A 218 5.69 -12.19 7.50
CA PRO A 218 5.63 -11.86 6.07
C PRO A 218 6.97 -11.38 5.48
N PHE A 219 7.99 -11.22 6.31
CA PHE A 219 9.31 -10.69 6.01
C PHE A 219 10.45 -11.69 6.26
N ASP A 220 10.15 -12.95 6.57
CA ASP A 220 11.21 -13.96 6.60
C ASP A 220 11.74 -14.17 5.17
N PRO A 221 13.06 -14.13 4.95
CA PRO A 221 13.64 -14.47 3.66
C PRO A 221 13.24 -15.92 3.34
N VAL A 222 12.45 -16.08 2.28
CA VAL A 222 12.06 -17.39 1.77
C VAL A 222 13.34 -18.12 1.42
N GLY A 223 13.69 -19.15 2.20
CA GLY A 223 14.71 -20.11 1.84
C GLY A 223 14.42 -20.61 0.43
N ASP A 224 15.43 -20.49 -0.42
CA ASP A 224 15.82 -21.28 -1.59
C ASP A 224 14.91 -22.46 -1.95
N HIS A 225 13.64 -22.18 -2.20
CA HIS A 225 12.82 -22.99 -3.07
C HIS A 225 13.11 -22.51 -4.49
N GLU A 226 13.81 -23.38 -5.20
CA GLU A 226 14.16 -23.30 -6.61
C GLU A 226 12.90 -23.05 -7.45
N PHE A 227 12.52 -21.78 -7.55
CA PHE A 227 11.46 -21.32 -8.41
C PHE A 227 11.99 -21.48 -9.82
N ILE A 228 11.51 -22.47 -10.56
CA ILE A 228 11.82 -22.61 -11.99
C ILE A 228 10.96 -21.56 -12.71
N PRO A 229 11.50 -20.40 -13.13
CA PRO A 229 10.72 -19.46 -13.93
C PRO A 229 10.34 -20.14 -15.24
N SER A 230 9.07 -20.09 -15.62
CA SER A 230 8.71 -20.37 -17.02
C SER A 230 9.39 -19.32 -17.88
N ALA A 231 10.32 -19.75 -18.74
CA ALA A 231 11.04 -18.87 -19.63
C ALA A 231 10.04 -18.22 -20.59
N VAL A 232 9.68 -16.97 -20.32
CA VAL A 232 8.93 -16.14 -21.26
C VAL A 232 9.90 -15.79 -22.40
N PRO A 233 9.61 -16.16 -23.64
CA PRO A 233 10.51 -15.88 -24.75
C PRO A 233 10.64 -14.37 -24.94
N GLU A 234 11.88 -13.88 -24.94
CA GLU A 234 12.21 -12.49 -25.17
C GLU A 234 11.75 -12.05 -26.56
N ALA A 235 11.55 -10.74 -26.77
CA ALA A 235 11.09 -10.21 -28.06
C ALA A 235 11.97 -10.65 -29.24
N GLN A 236 13.27 -10.86 -29.00
CA GLN A 236 14.22 -11.38 -29.98
C GLN A 236 13.96 -12.83 -30.40
N THR A 237 13.44 -13.68 -29.51
CA THR A 237 13.07 -15.07 -29.84
C THR A 237 11.88 -15.10 -30.80
N TRP A 238 10.89 -14.22 -30.58
CA TRP A 238 9.76 -14.06 -31.49
C TRP A 238 10.18 -13.51 -32.86
N ALA A 239 11.11 -12.55 -32.87
CA ALA A 239 11.65 -12.01 -34.11
C ALA A 239 12.35 -13.09 -34.95
N MET A 240 13.17 -13.94 -34.31
CA MET A 240 13.84 -15.05 -35.00
C MET A 240 12.87 -16.11 -35.52
N LEU A 241 11.83 -16.43 -34.75
CA LEU A 241 10.77 -17.36 -35.17
C LEU A 241 10.00 -16.84 -36.40
N LEU A 242 9.58 -15.57 -36.37
CA LEU A 242 8.86 -14.95 -37.48
C LEU A 242 9.75 -14.82 -38.73
N ALA A 243 11.03 -14.49 -38.56
CA ALA A 243 11.99 -14.45 -39.65
C ALA A 243 12.17 -15.84 -40.31
N GLY A 244 12.28 -16.90 -39.50
CA GLY A 244 12.37 -18.28 -39.98
C GLY A 244 11.12 -18.71 -40.76
N LEU A 245 9.93 -18.43 -40.23
CA LEU A 245 8.66 -18.72 -40.91
C LEU A 245 8.52 -17.91 -42.22
N GLY A 246 8.97 -16.66 -42.24
CA GLY A 246 9.00 -15.83 -43.44
C GLY A 246 9.88 -16.40 -44.55
N LEU A 247 11.08 -16.90 -44.21
CA LEU A 247 11.98 -17.55 -45.15
C LEU A 247 11.40 -18.84 -45.75
N LEU A 248 10.78 -19.68 -44.92
CA LEU A 248 10.10 -20.90 -45.38
C LEU A 248 8.93 -20.59 -46.33
N GLY A 249 8.12 -19.58 -45.99
CA GLY A 249 7.03 -19.11 -46.84
C GLY A 249 7.53 -18.58 -48.20
N TRP A 250 8.64 -17.82 -48.19
CA TRP A 250 9.25 -17.31 -49.42
C TRP A 250 9.82 -18.42 -50.30
N ALA A 251 10.51 -19.40 -49.71
CA ALA A 251 11.04 -20.57 -50.44
C ALA A 251 9.93 -21.38 -51.10
N LYS A 252 8.83 -21.66 -50.37
CA LYS A 252 7.65 -22.36 -50.91
C LYS A 252 7.02 -21.59 -52.07
N ARG A 253 6.88 -20.27 -51.95
CA ARG A 253 6.34 -19.41 -53.01
C ARG A 253 7.23 -19.38 -54.26
N ARG A 254 8.55 -19.47 -54.08
CA ARG A 254 9.51 -19.49 -55.19
C ARG A 254 9.51 -20.82 -55.93
N ALA A 255 9.36 -21.93 -55.22
CA ALA A 255 9.21 -23.26 -55.81
C ALA A 255 7.92 -23.37 -56.63
N ALA A 256 6.80 -22.86 -56.11
CA ALA A 256 5.51 -22.84 -56.82
C ALA A 256 5.48 -21.95 -58.07
N LYS A 257 6.41 -20.99 -58.21
CA LYS A 257 6.56 -20.17 -59.42
C LYS A 257 7.50 -20.77 -60.46
N ARG A 258 8.21 -21.86 -60.12
CA ARG A 258 9.16 -22.55 -60.99
C ARG A 258 8.62 -23.88 -61.54
N ALA A 259 7.49 -24.35 -61.01
CA ALA A 259 6.65 -25.40 -61.57
C ALA A 259 5.58 -24.76 -62.46
#